data_AF-A0A7L0XA98-F1
#
_entry.id   AF-A0A7L0XA98-F1
#
_cell.length_a   1.000
_cell.length_b   1.000
_cell.length_c   1.000
_cell.angle_alpha   90.00
_cell.angle_beta   90.00
_cell.angle_gamma   90.00
#
_symmetry.space_group_name_H-M   'P 1'
#
loop_
_entity.id
_entity.type
_entity.pdbx_description
1 polymer ?
#
loop_
_entity_poly.entity_id
_entity_poly.type
_entity_poly.pdbx_seq_one_letter_code
_entity_poly.pdbx_strand_id
1 'polypeptide(L)'
;PMAFAPPRSTDGSKLQVKMSTWTPLNHQLMNDKVFEERRALLGKWFDKWTDGQRRRVLVELLERCSLAQQKFCARHLQERIPTEAVDFTTRLPRVLSLYIFSFLDPRSLCRCAQVSWYWKCLSELDQLWMLKCLRFGWYINFCPTPFEQGIWKRHYIEMVRELRITRPKPLPKEEFVVIDVQPIRSDAPGAKPPEQGRRRSREKKELPPWRSADRHPTDTVRYNYLDNSDPLEQARQA
;
A
#
# COMPACT_ATOMS: atom_id res chain seq x y z
N PRO A 1 59.29 63.42 -1.78
CA PRO A 1 58.01 62.78 -1.39
C PRO A 1 57.16 62.46 -2.62
N MET A 2 57.29 61.24 -3.16
CA MET A 2 56.39 60.74 -4.20
C MET A 2 55.35 59.82 -3.57
N ALA A 3 54.08 60.11 -3.85
CA ALA A 3 52.93 59.45 -3.29
C ALA A 3 52.83 57.98 -3.72
N PHE A 4 52.64 57.08 -2.75
CA PHE A 4 52.28 55.69 -2.99
C PHE A 4 50.86 55.62 -3.57
N ALA A 5 50.72 54.99 -4.73
CA ALA A 5 49.41 54.58 -5.24
C ALA A 5 48.79 53.53 -4.31
N PRO A 6 47.45 53.52 -4.10
CA PRO A 6 46.81 52.54 -3.23
C PRO A 6 46.90 51.14 -3.86
N PRO A 7 46.97 50.06 -3.05
CA PRO A 7 46.98 48.71 -3.57
C PRO A 7 45.66 48.44 -4.29
N ARG A 8 45.73 47.92 -5.52
CA ARG A 8 44.57 47.41 -6.25
C ARG A 8 43.95 46.31 -5.39
N SER A 9 42.80 46.58 -4.78
CA SER A 9 41.91 45.52 -4.32
C SER A 9 41.48 44.75 -5.56
N THR A 10 42.08 43.58 -5.79
CA THR A 10 41.52 42.58 -6.69
C THR A 10 40.28 42.04 -5.99
N ASP A 11 39.20 42.82 -6.05
CA ASP A 11 37.86 42.35 -5.76
C ASP A 11 37.64 41.09 -6.61
N GLY A 12 37.35 39.98 -5.93
CA GLY A 12 37.35 38.65 -6.49
C GLY A 12 36.39 38.59 -7.66
N SER A 13 36.94 38.73 -8.86
CA SER A 13 36.23 38.53 -10.10
C SER A 13 35.60 37.16 -10.00
N LYS A 14 34.27 37.15 -9.88
CA LYS A 14 33.43 35.96 -10.05
C LYS A 14 33.83 35.37 -11.39
N LEU A 15 34.77 34.43 -11.39
CA LEU A 15 35.13 33.62 -12.54
C LEU A 15 33.80 33.05 -13.04
N GLN A 16 33.27 33.61 -14.12
CA GLN A 16 32.00 33.18 -14.69
C GLN A 16 32.27 31.88 -15.46
N VAL A 17 32.50 30.79 -14.72
CA VAL A 17 32.71 29.43 -15.26
C VAL A 17 31.41 28.80 -15.78
N LYS A 18 30.30 29.55 -15.73
CA LYS A 18 28.92 29.07 -15.91
C LYS A 18 28.62 28.43 -17.26
N MET A 19 29.46 28.62 -18.29
CA MET A 19 29.22 28.11 -19.66
C MET A 19 30.40 27.34 -20.28
N SER A 20 31.45 27.04 -19.52
CA SER A 20 32.60 26.30 -20.06
C SER A 20 32.50 24.80 -19.73
N THR A 21 32.86 23.93 -20.68
CA THR A 21 33.07 22.48 -20.43
C THR A 21 34.40 22.23 -19.70
N TRP A 22 35.26 23.24 -19.61
CA TRP A 22 36.56 23.15 -18.97
C TRP A 22 36.41 22.81 -17.48
N THR A 23 37.19 21.84 -17.00
CA THR A 23 37.16 21.39 -15.61
C THR A 23 38.59 21.42 -15.08
N PRO A 24 38.89 22.14 -13.99
CA PRO A 24 40.26 22.24 -13.46
C PRO A 24 40.68 20.90 -12.85
N LEU A 25 41.24 19.99 -13.64
CA LEU A 25 41.66 18.67 -13.18
C LEU A 25 42.92 18.72 -12.30
N ASN A 26 43.76 19.75 -12.49
CA ASN A 26 45.05 19.89 -11.78
C ASN A 26 44.94 20.68 -10.46
N HIS A 27 43.75 21.19 -10.10
CA HIS A 27 43.53 21.95 -8.88
C HIS A 27 42.27 21.47 -8.15
N GLN A 28 42.45 20.58 -7.16
CA GLN A 28 41.36 19.89 -6.48
C GLN A 28 40.31 20.84 -5.88
N LEU A 29 40.72 21.85 -5.11
CA LEU A 29 39.76 22.78 -4.48
C LEU A 29 38.89 23.53 -5.50
N MET A 30 39.47 23.93 -6.65
CA MET A 30 38.71 24.58 -7.71
C MET A 30 37.84 23.57 -8.47
N ASN A 31 38.29 22.31 -8.59
CA ASN A 31 37.51 21.23 -9.17
C ASN A 31 36.25 20.98 -8.36
N ASP A 32 36.39 20.79 -7.05
CA ASP A 32 35.29 20.50 -6.13
C ASP A 32 34.28 21.65 -6.14
N LYS A 33 34.78 22.90 -6.16
CA LYS A 33 33.91 24.08 -6.28
C LYS A 33 33.11 24.09 -7.58
N VAL A 34 33.77 23.86 -8.72
CA VAL A 34 33.10 23.81 -10.02
C VAL A 34 32.10 22.64 -10.10
N PHE A 35 32.45 21.50 -9.51
CA PHE A 35 31.56 20.34 -9.42
C PHE A 35 30.28 20.68 -8.65
N GLU A 36 30.38 21.28 -7.47
CA GLU A 36 29.21 21.67 -6.67
C GLU A 36 28.32 22.69 -7.39
N GLU A 37 28.93 23.69 -8.06
CA GLU A 37 28.19 24.67 -8.87
C GLU A 37 27.41 23.99 -10.00
N ARG A 38 28.03 23.05 -10.72
CA ARG A 38 27.39 22.29 -11.81
C ARG A 38 26.34 21.31 -11.31
N ARG A 39 26.59 20.61 -10.20
CA ARG A 39 25.64 19.71 -9.54
C ARG A 39 24.37 20.46 -9.14
N ALA A 40 24.53 21.65 -8.54
CA ALA A 40 23.40 22.51 -8.17
C ALA A 40 22.64 23.02 -9.40
N LEU A 41 23.34 23.38 -10.48
CA LEU A 41 22.71 23.79 -11.73
C LEU A 41 21.93 22.66 -12.40
N LEU A 42 22.49 21.44 -12.43
CA LEU A 42 21.80 20.25 -12.92
C LEU A 42 20.50 19.99 -12.16
N GLY A 43 20.51 20.14 -10.83
CA GLY A 43 19.29 20.04 -10.01
C GLY A 43 18.21 21.04 -10.45
N LYS A 44 18.57 22.31 -10.67
CA LYS A 44 17.64 23.34 -11.16
C LYS A 44 17.08 23.02 -12.54
N TRP A 45 17.87 22.42 -13.43
CA TRP A 45 17.38 21.97 -14.73
C TRP A 45 16.45 20.78 -14.60
N PHE A 46 16.83 19.80 -13.78
CA PHE A 46 16.03 18.61 -13.52
C PHE A 46 14.62 18.98 -13.01
N ASP A 47 14.52 19.94 -12.08
CA ASP A 47 13.23 20.43 -11.56
C ASP A 47 12.34 21.06 -12.64
N LYS A 48 12.93 21.63 -13.70
CA LYS A 48 12.20 22.26 -14.81
C LYS A 48 11.85 21.30 -15.95
N TRP A 49 12.51 20.15 -16.03
CA TRP A 49 12.25 19.15 -17.07
C TRP A 49 10.93 18.42 -16.88
N THR A 50 10.32 18.01 -17.99
CA THR A 50 9.15 17.12 -17.96
C THR A 50 9.54 15.73 -17.46
N ASP A 51 8.55 14.97 -17.01
CA ASP A 51 8.76 13.62 -16.50
C ASP A 51 9.40 12.68 -17.55
N GLY A 52 9.02 12.83 -18.83
CA GLY A 52 9.64 12.10 -19.95
C GLY A 52 11.11 12.48 -20.18
N GLN A 53 11.46 13.76 -20.07
CA GLN A 53 12.85 14.24 -20.16
C GLN A 53 13.69 13.73 -19.00
N ARG A 54 13.17 13.79 -17.76
CA ARG A 54 13.83 13.26 -16.56
C ARG A 54 14.14 11.78 -16.72
N ARG A 55 13.16 10.98 -17.14
CA ARG A 55 13.36 9.54 -17.36
C ARG A 55 14.42 9.25 -18.41
N ARG A 56 14.40 9.95 -19.54
CA ARG A 56 15.41 9.80 -20.60
C ARG A 56 16.82 10.05 -20.07
N VAL A 57 17.04 11.19 -19.41
CA VAL A 57 18.36 11.55 -18.87
C VAL A 57 18.83 10.57 -17.80
N LEU A 58 17.93 10.09 -16.93
CA LEU A 58 18.29 9.10 -15.91
C LEU A 58 18.76 7.78 -16.52
N VAL A 59 18.08 7.29 -17.57
CA VAL A 59 18.49 6.08 -18.29
C VAL A 59 19.86 6.27 -18.93
N GLU A 60 20.04 7.35 -19.70
CA GLU A 60 21.31 7.66 -20.36
C GLU A 60 22.48 7.80 -19.37
N LEU A 61 22.24 8.39 -18.18
CA LEU A 61 23.27 8.49 -17.14
C LEU A 61 23.62 7.13 -16.54
N LEU A 62 22.63 6.27 -16.29
CA LEU A 62 22.85 4.92 -15.75
C LEU A 62 23.60 4.00 -16.74
N GLU A 63 23.35 4.15 -18.05
CA GLU A 63 24.07 3.42 -19.09
C GLU A 63 25.56 3.81 -19.17
N ARG A 64 25.90 5.03 -18.76
CA ARG A 64 27.29 5.52 -18.68
C ARG A 64 27.99 5.12 -17.38
N CYS A 65 27.25 4.60 -16.40
CA CYS A 65 27.82 4.14 -15.14
C CYS A 65 28.47 2.76 -15.28
N SER A 66 29.58 2.55 -14.57
CA SER A 66 30.15 1.21 -14.35
C SER A 66 29.20 0.32 -13.53
N LEU A 67 29.41 -1.00 -13.57
CA LEU A 67 28.63 -1.95 -12.76
C LEU A 67 28.66 -1.62 -11.26
N ALA A 68 29.79 -1.14 -10.73
CA ALA A 68 29.91 -0.74 -9.34
C ALA A 68 29.01 0.48 -9.02
N GLN A 69 28.97 1.46 -9.91
CA GLN A 69 28.12 2.65 -9.78
C GLN A 69 26.63 2.31 -9.94
N GLN A 70 26.28 1.41 -10.87
CA GLN A 70 24.90 0.93 -11.00
C GLN A 70 24.42 0.20 -9.74
N LYS A 71 25.27 -0.67 -9.15
CA LYS A 71 24.99 -1.32 -7.86
C LYS A 71 24.84 -0.31 -6.72
N PHE A 72 25.63 0.76 -6.73
CA PHE A 72 25.49 1.86 -5.78
C PHE A 72 24.13 2.56 -5.92
N CYS A 73 23.70 2.90 -7.14
CA CYS A 73 22.38 3.47 -7.39
C CYS A 73 21.24 2.53 -6.95
N ALA A 74 21.34 1.23 -7.27
CA ALA A 74 20.33 0.25 -6.90
C ALA A 74 20.09 0.18 -5.38
N ARG A 75 21.17 0.18 -4.57
CA ARG A 75 21.05 0.18 -3.10
C ARG A 75 20.33 1.42 -2.58
N HIS A 76 20.72 2.60 -3.05
CA HIS A 76 20.09 3.84 -2.62
C HIS A 76 18.63 3.98 -3.08
N LEU A 77 18.29 3.45 -4.26
CA LEU A 77 16.90 3.39 -4.70
C LEU A 77 16.08 2.43 -3.82
N GLN A 78 16.65 1.26 -3.48
CA GLN A 78 15.98 0.27 -2.62
C GLN A 78 15.74 0.78 -1.19
N GLU A 79 16.61 1.64 -0.66
CA GLU A 79 16.41 2.31 0.64
C GLU A 79 15.26 3.34 0.61
N ARG A 80 14.98 3.93 -0.55
CA ARG A 80 14.02 5.04 -0.70
C ARG A 80 12.66 4.60 -1.22
N ILE A 81 12.62 3.52 -1.98
CA ILE A 81 11.40 2.93 -2.51
C ILE A 81 11.03 1.81 -1.54
N PRO A 82 9.99 1.98 -0.70
CA PRO A 82 9.52 0.88 0.13
C PRO A 82 9.23 -0.28 -0.80
N THR A 83 9.69 -1.48 -0.44
CA THR A 83 9.31 -2.66 -1.21
C THR A 83 7.86 -2.96 -0.85
N GLU A 84 6.93 -2.19 -1.40
CA GLU A 84 5.49 -2.35 -1.21
C GLU A 84 5.06 -3.66 -1.88
N ALA A 85 4.13 -4.38 -1.23
CA ALA A 85 3.57 -5.64 -1.72
C ALA A 85 4.59 -6.77 -1.98
N VAL A 86 5.68 -6.85 -1.20
CA VAL A 86 6.50 -8.07 -1.20
C VAL A 86 5.70 -9.20 -0.60
N ASP A 87 5.57 -10.27 -1.37
CA ASP A 87 5.06 -11.53 -0.86
C ASP A 87 6.00 -12.07 0.23
N PHE A 88 5.60 -11.92 1.49
CA PHE A 88 6.38 -12.36 2.65
C PHE A 88 6.69 -13.86 2.59
N THR A 89 5.84 -14.66 1.93
CA THR A 89 6.03 -16.10 1.84
C THR A 89 7.25 -16.48 0.99
N THR A 90 7.73 -15.56 0.14
CA THR A 90 8.96 -15.73 -0.66
C THR A 90 10.23 -15.29 0.07
N ARG A 91 10.08 -14.55 1.17
CA ARG A 91 11.20 -13.99 1.94
C ARG A 91 11.43 -14.74 3.25
N LEU A 92 10.37 -15.25 3.86
CA LEU A 92 10.41 -15.95 5.12
C LEU A 92 10.53 -17.47 4.91
N PRO A 93 11.25 -18.19 5.78
CA PRO A 93 11.18 -19.65 5.86
C PRO A 93 9.72 -20.12 5.99
N ARG A 94 9.37 -21.24 5.35
CA ARG A 94 8.01 -21.78 5.31
C ARG A 94 7.34 -21.88 6.68
N VAL A 95 8.09 -22.25 7.72
CA VAL A 95 7.59 -22.37 9.10
C VAL A 95 7.02 -21.04 9.62
N LEU A 96 7.71 -19.92 9.37
CA LEU A 96 7.24 -18.60 9.82
C LEU A 96 6.02 -18.15 9.01
N SER A 97 5.98 -18.43 7.71
CA SER A 97 4.83 -18.15 6.87
C SER A 97 3.58 -18.90 7.35
N LEU A 98 3.74 -20.17 7.74
CA LEU A 98 2.65 -20.98 8.29
C LEU A 98 2.24 -20.52 9.69
N TYR A 99 3.19 -20.09 10.51
CA TYR A 99 2.89 -19.47 11.80
C TYR A 99 2.02 -18.21 11.62
N ILE A 100 2.36 -17.33 10.68
CA ILE A 100 1.54 -16.15 10.34
C ILE A 100 0.14 -16.58 9.88
N PHE A 101 0.04 -17.55 8.96
CA PHE A 101 -1.25 -18.06 8.50
C PHE A 101 -2.09 -18.74 9.60
N SER A 102 -1.47 -19.28 10.66
CA SER A 102 -2.19 -19.93 11.75
C SER A 102 -3.13 -18.97 12.49
N PHE A 103 -2.76 -17.68 12.58
CA PHE A 103 -3.55 -16.62 13.22
C PHE A 103 -4.77 -16.17 12.40
N LEU A 104 -4.83 -16.48 11.11
CA LEU A 104 -5.91 -16.05 10.24
C LEU A 104 -7.17 -16.90 10.46
N ASP A 105 -8.34 -16.27 10.41
CA ASP A 105 -9.61 -17.00 10.42
C ASP A 105 -9.82 -17.79 9.10
N PRO A 106 -10.70 -18.80 9.09
CA PRO A 106 -10.97 -19.61 7.89
C PRO A 106 -11.36 -18.81 6.64
N ARG A 107 -12.08 -17.69 6.79
CA ARG A 107 -12.48 -16.85 5.65
C ARG A 107 -11.27 -16.11 5.09
N SER A 108 -10.42 -15.58 5.96
CA SER A 108 -9.16 -14.94 5.56
C SER A 108 -8.22 -15.93 4.88
N LEU A 109 -8.10 -17.17 5.36
CA LEU A 109 -7.33 -18.21 4.66
C LEU A 109 -7.88 -18.54 3.27
N CYS A 110 -9.20 -18.58 3.12
CA CYS A 110 -9.83 -18.73 1.81
C CYS A 110 -9.54 -17.55 0.87
N ARG A 111 -9.33 -16.33 1.38
CA ARG A 111 -8.85 -15.19 0.59
C ARG A 111 -7.36 -15.33 0.26
N CYS A 112 -6.54 -15.77 1.20
CA CYS A 112 -5.12 -16.06 0.97
C CYS A 112 -4.93 -17.05 -0.18
N ALA A 113 -5.76 -18.09 -0.26
CA ALA A 113 -5.74 -19.07 -1.35
C ALA A 113 -5.98 -18.47 -2.76
N GLN A 114 -6.46 -17.24 -2.86
CA GLN A 114 -6.73 -16.54 -4.12
C GLN A 114 -5.57 -15.64 -4.57
N VAL A 115 -4.51 -15.49 -3.76
CA VAL A 115 -3.37 -14.61 -4.05
C VAL A 115 -2.43 -15.23 -5.08
N SER A 116 -2.03 -16.49 -4.88
CA SER A 116 -1.18 -17.25 -5.79
C SER A 116 -1.33 -18.75 -5.58
N TRP A 117 -0.86 -19.57 -6.51
CA TRP A 117 -0.82 -21.03 -6.33
C TRP A 117 0.01 -21.46 -5.12
N TYR A 118 1.09 -20.74 -4.81
CA TYR A 118 1.89 -21.01 -3.63
C TYR A 118 1.13 -20.70 -2.34
N TRP A 119 0.41 -19.57 -2.29
CA TRP A 119 -0.45 -19.23 -1.15
C TRP A 119 -1.61 -20.20 -0.99
N LYS A 120 -2.19 -20.67 -2.09
CA LYS A 120 -3.19 -21.74 -2.07
C LYS A 120 -2.61 -22.99 -1.41
N CYS A 121 -1.45 -23.45 -1.86
CA CYS A 121 -0.79 -24.60 -1.27
C CYS A 121 -0.55 -24.42 0.23
N LEU A 122 -0.03 -23.28 0.68
CA LEU A 122 0.26 -23.03 2.10
C LEU A 122 -1.02 -22.91 2.97
N SER A 123 -2.01 -22.14 2.51
CA SER A 123 -3.23 -21.86 3.28
C SER A 123 -4.21 -23.04 3.34
N GLU A 124 -4.06 -24.04 2.48
CA GLU A 124 -4.89 -25.26 2.45
C GLU A 124 -4.28 -26.42 3.26
N LEU A 125 -3.08 -26.24 3.86
CA LEU A 125 -2.41 -27.30 4.60
C LEU A 125 -3.19 -27.70 5.86
N ASP A 126 -3.23 -29.01 6.09
CA ASP A 126 -3.94 -29.61 7.21
C ASP A 126 -3.47 -29.13 8.58
N GLN A 127 -2.18 -28.82 8.73
CA GLN A 127 -1.66 -28.25 9.98
C GLN A 127 -2.32 -26.92 10.39
N LEU A 128 -2.85 -26.15 9.42
CA LEU A 128 -3.60 -24.92 9.71
C LEU A 128 -5.05 -25.25 10.09
N TRP A 129 -5.70 -26.14 9.34
CA TRP A 129 -7.12 -26.43 9.48
C TRP A 129 -7.41 -27.36 10.67
N MET A 130 -6.49 -28.26 11.02
CA MET A 130 -6.59 -29.14 12.18
C MET A 130 -6.79 -28.33 13.45
N LEU A 131 -5.93 -27.35 13.73
CA LEU A 131 -6.04 -26.49 14.91
C LEU A 131 -7.41 -25.77 14.98
N LYS A 132 -7.98 -25.43 13.82
CA LYS A 132 -9.28 -24.74 13.74
C LYS A 132 -10.44 -25.67 14.03
N CYS A 133 -10.41 -26.91 13.52
CA CYS A 133 -11.39 -27.94 13.85
C CYS A 133 -11.33 -28.33 15.34
N LEU A 134 -10.12 -28.57 15.85
CA LEU A 134 -9.92 -28.97 17.25
C LEU A 134 -10.40 -27.91 18.24
N ARG A 135 -10.31 -26.61 17.89
CA ARG A 135 -10.86 -25.52 18.71
C ARG A 135 -12.38 -25.63 18.92
N PHE A 136 -13.10 -26.27 18.00
CA PHE A 136 -14.54 -26.55 18.11
C PHE A 136 -14.83 -27.96 18.62
N GLY A 137 -13.81 -28.75 19.00
CA GLY A 137 -13.97 -30.14 19.37
C GLY A 137 -14.38 -31.05 18.20
N TRP A 138 -14.08 -30.64 16.96
CA TRP A 138 -14.35 -31.45 15.77
C TRP A 138 -13.17 -32.37 15.50
N TYR A 139 -13.39 -33.66 15.70
CA TYR A 139 -12.39 -34.70 15.54
C TYR A 139 -12.69 -35.56 14.32
N ILE A 140 -11.63 -36.02 13.66
CA ILE A 140 -11.72 -36.98 12.56
C ILE A 140 -11.61 -38.39 13.14
N ASN A 141 -12.52 -39.28 12.76
CA ASN A 141 -12.59 -40.65 13.28
C ASN A 141 -11.59 -41.62 12.63
N PHE A 142 -10.65 -41.10 11.84
CA PHE A 142 -9.59 -41.87 11.20
C PHE A 142 -8.30 -41.04 11.20
N CYS A 143 -7.16 -41.71 11.06
CA CYS A 143 -5.86 -41.05 10.94
C CYS A 143 -5.57 -40.77 9.46
N PRO A 144 -5.50 -39.50 9.03
CA PRO A 144 -5.05 -39.13 7.70
C PRO A 144 -3.68 -39.74 7.38
N THR A 145 -3.52 -40.23 6.17
CA THR A 145 -2.18 -40.60 5.70
C THR A 145 -1.37 -39.33 5.40
N PRO A 146 -0.02 -39.38 5.48
CA PRO A 146 0.82 -38.21 5.19
C PRO A 146 0.70 -37.68 3.74
N PHE A 147 0.13 -38.47 2.84
CA PHE A 147 -0.02 -38.15 1.42
C PHE A 147 -1.34 -37.45 1.09
N GLU A 148 -2.32 -37.55 1.98
CA GLU A 148 -3.60 -36.88 1.81
C GLU A 148 -3.49 -35.42 2.26
N GLN A 149 -3.97 -34.50 1.43
CA GLN A 149 -3.90 -33.06 1.69
C GLN A 149 -5.30 -32.45 1.77
N GLY A 150 -5.48 -31.54 2.72
CA GLY A 150 -6.70 -30.74 2.85
C GLY A 150 -7.87 -31.52 3.45
N ILE A 151 -7.61 -32.64 4.12
CA ILE A 151 -8.64 -33.43 4.83
C ILE A 151 -9.32 -32.57 5.91
N TRP A 152 -8.54 -31.85 6.71
CA TRP A 152 -9.05 -31.03 7.80
C TRP A 152 -9.81 -29.82 7.27
N LYS A 153 -9.39 -29.26 6.13
CA LYS A 153 -10.15 -28.20 5.44
C LYS A 153 -11.51 -28.71 4.98
N ARG A 154 -11.55 -29.89 4.35
CA ARG A 154 -12.80 -30.52 3.90
C ARG A 154 -13.73 -30.80 5.09
N HIS A 155 -13.20 -31.39 6.16
CA HIS A 155 -13.94 -31.66 7.38
C HIS A 155 -14.48 -30.37 8.01
N TYR A 156 -13.69 -29.30 8.06
CA TYR A 156 -14.14 -27.99 8.53
C TYR A 156 -15.36 -27.48 7.73
N ILE A 157 -15.30 -27.58 6.40
CA ILE A 157 -16.39 -27.13 5.52
C ILE A 157 -17.65 -27.99 5.73
N GLU A 158 -17.49 -29.30 5.92
CA GLU A 158 -18.58 -30.23 6.21
C GLU A 158 -19.26 -29.92 7.54
N MET A 159 -18.50 -29.79 8.63
CA MET A 159 -19.02 -29.43 9.96
C MET A 159 -19.74 -28.08 9.95
N VAL A 160 -19.19 -27.07 9.26
CA VAL A 160 -19.86 -25.76 9.12
C VAL A 160 -21.20 -25.88 8.38
N ARG A 161 -21.28 -26.73 7.36
CA ARG A 161 -22.53 -26.98 6.60
C ARG A 161 -23.56 -27.72 7.45
N GLU A 162 -23.15 -28.78 8.14
CA GLU A 162 -24.03 -29.61 8.99
C GLU A 162 -24.60 -28.81 10.15
N LEU A 163 -23.75 -28.10 10.87
CA LEU A 163 -24.13 -27.31 12.04
C LEU A 163 -24.81 -25.98 11.66
N ARG A 164 -25.01 -25.71 10.35
CA ARG A 164 -25.53 -24.44 9.82
C ARG A 164 -24.87 -23.23 10.45
N ILE A 165 -23.54 -23.29 10.66
CA ILE A 165 -22.74 -22.18 11.19
C ILE A 165 -22.58 -21.15 10.08
N THR A 166 -23.68 -20.48 9.70
CA THR A 166 -23.85 -19.09 9.20
C THR A 166 -25.12 -18.97 8.34
N ARG A 167 -26.10 -18.24 8.83
CA ARG A 167 -26.19 -16.77 8.77
C ARG A 167 -26.81 -16.28 10.10
N PRO A 168 -26.41 -15.14 10.68
CA PRO A 168 -27.34 -14.41 11.54
C PRO A 168 -28.61 -14.26 10.72
N LYS A 169 -29.73 -14.79 11.23
CA LYS A 169 -31.03 -14.50 10.63
C LYS A 169 -31.13 -12.98 10.66
N PRO A 170 -31.20 -12.25 9.53
CA PRO A 170 -31.60 -10.87 9.62
C PRO A 170 -32.96 -10.94 10.33
N LEU A 171 -33.05 -10.30 11.50
CA LEU A 171 -34.35 -10.08 12.10
C LEU A 171 -35.25 -9.53 11.00
N PRO A 172 -36.54 -9.94 10.94
CA PRO A 172 -37.50 -9.27 10.08
C PRO A 172 -37.26 -7.77 10.25
N LYS A 173 -37.17 -7.05 9.14
CA LYS A 173 -37.18 -5.59 9.19
C LYS A 173 -38.51 -5.20 9.82
N GLU A 174 -38.61 -5.21 11.14
CA GLU A 174 -39.38 -4.18 11.81
C GLU A 174 -38.80 -2.91 11.23
N GLU A 175 -39.67 -2.21 10.50
CA GLU A 175 -39.37 -0.94 9.91
C GLU A 175 -38.74 -0.10 11.00
N PHE A 176 -37.41 -0.03 11.01
CA PHE A 176 -36.73 1.08 11.63
C PHE A 176 -37.22 2.26 10.80
N VAL A 177 -38.30 2.87 11.29
CA VAL A 177 -38.71 4.21 10.92
C VAL A 177 -37.52 5.05 11.33
N VAL A 178 -36.59 5.20 10.38
CA VAL A 178 -35.62 6.28 10.42
C VAL A 178 -36.50 7.52 10.39
N ILE A 179 -36.72 8.11 11.56
CA ILE A 179 -37.33 9.42 11.66
C ILE A 179 -36.41 10.30 10.83
N ASP A 180 -36.92 10.76 9.69
CA ASP A 180 -36.24 11.72 8.84
C ASP A 180 -36.11 12.98 9.69
N VAL A 181 -34.95 13.15 10.35
CA VAL A 181 -34.62 14.37 11.05
C VAL A 181 -34.41 15.41 9.97
N GLN A 182 -35.47 16.16 9.67
CA GLN A 182 -35.35 17.32 8.80
C GLN A 182 -34.38 18.30 9.48
N PRO A 183 -33.36 18.78 8.77
CA PRO A 183 -32.48 19.79 9.32
C PRO A 183 -33.32 21.03 9.60
N ILE A 184 -33.20 21.53 10.83
CA ILE A 184 -33.80 22.79 11.29
C ILE A 184 -33.47 23.86 10.26
N ARG A 185 -34.51 24.40 9.61
CA ARG A 185 -34.38 25.54 8.72
C ARG A 185 -34.02 26.74 9.58
N SER A 186 -32.83 27.28 9.37
CA SER A 186 -32.51 28.64 9.78
C SER A 186 -33.33 29.59 8.91
N ASP A 187 -34.23 30.33 9.54
CA ASP A 187 -35.03 31.38 8.92
C ASP A 187 -34.14 32.49 8.32
N ALA A 188 -34.28 32.72 7.01
CA ALA A 188 -34.10 34.05 6.40
C ALA A 188 -34.84 34.11 5.05
N PRO A 189 -35.54 35.21 4.72
CA PRO A 189 -36.50 35.24 3.62
C PRO A 189 -35.86 35.71 2.30
N GLY A 190 -36.20 35.03 1.20
CA GLY A 190 -35.83 35.45 -0.14
C GLY A 190 -36.56 34.64 -1.21
N ALA A 191 -37.60 35.24 -1.79
CA ALA A 191 -38.49 34.64 -2.78
C ALA A 191 -37.83 34.36 -4.14
N LYS A 192 -38.18 33.24 -4.80
CA LYS A 192 -38.46 33.06 -6.24
C LYS A 192 -38.99 31.62 -6.57
N PRO A 193 -39.75 31.41 -7.67
CA PRO A 193 -40.69 30.28 -7.88
C PRO A 193 -40.06 29.04 -8.58
N PRO A 194 -40.81 27.92 -8.72
CA PRO A 194 -40.23 26.60 -9.04
C PRO A 194 -40.17 26.31 -10.55
N GLU A 195 -39.03 25.78 -11.02
CA GLU A 195 -38.91 25.14 -12.34
C GLU A 195 -39.12 23.62 -12.23
N GLN A 196 -40.02 23.11 -13.07
CA GLN A 196 -40.33 21.70 -13.25
C GLN A 196 -39.18 20.98 -13.99
N GLY A 197 -38.52 20.03 -13.33
CA GLY A 197 -37.49 19.17 -13.91
C GLY A 197 -37.81 17.69 -13.76
N ARG A 198 -38.24 17.06 -14.87
CA ARG A 198 -38.48 15.62 -15.10
C ARG A 198 -37.63 14.66 -14.23
N ARG A 199 -38.30 13.87 -13.37
CA ARG A 199 -37.75 12.59 -12.85
C ARG A 199 -37.64 11.59 -14.01
N ARG A 200 -36.44 11.37 -14.54
CA ARG A 200 -36.13 10.15 -15.31
C ARG A 200 -35.82 9.03 -14.33
N SER A 201 -36.64 7.99 -14.32
CA SER A 201 -36.35 6.71 -13.70
C SER A 201 -35.05 6.15 -14.30
N ARG A 202 -33.97 6.16 -13.51
CA ARG A 202 -32.71 5.53 -13.91
C ARG A 202 -32.88 4.03 -13.69
N GLU A 203 -33.29 3.33 -14.75
CA GLU A 203 -33.29 1.87 -14.81
C GLU A 203 -31.93 1.35 -14.31
N LYS A 204 -31.97 0.44 -13.33
CA LYS A 204 -30.79 -0.23 -12.81
C LYS A 204 -30.27 -1.14 -13.92
N LYS A 205 -29.34 -0.64 -14.73
CA LYS A 205 -28.51 -1.49 -15.58
C LYS A 205 -27.77 -2.46 -14.66
N GLU A 206 -28.13 -3.74 -14.74
CA GLU A 206 -27.38 -4.79 -14.06
C GLU A 206 -25.95 -4.77 -14.58
N LEU A 207 -25.02 -4.46 -13.67
CA LEU A 207 -23.60 -4.38 -13.99
C LEU A 207 -23.04 -5.79 -14.10
N PRO A 208 -22.12 -6.05 -15.03
CA PRO A 208 -21.52 -7.36 -15.22
C PRO A 208 -20.83 -7.87 -13.93
N PRO A 209 -20.73 -9.19 -13.74
CA PRO A 209 -20.29 -9.82 -12.49
C PRO A 209 -18.81 -9.60 -12.15
N TRP A 210 -18.01 -9.08 -13.07
CA TRP A 210 -16.58 -8.85 -12.88
C TRP A 210 -16.30 -7.35 -12.69
N ARG A 211 -15.76 -6.97 -11.55
CA ARG A 211 -15.28 -5.60 -11.24
C ARG A 211 -13.76 -5.61 -11.15
N SER A 212 -13.13 -4.52 -11.60
CA SER A 212 -11.76 -4.18 -11.21
C SER A 212 -11.68 -3.88 -9.72
N ALA A 213 -10.50 -4.04 -9.12
CA ALA A 213 -10.28 -3.73 -7.70
C ALA A 213 -10.74 -2.31 -7.39
N ASP A 214 -11.55 -2.16 -6.33
CA ASP A 214 -12.09 -0.86 -5.92
C ASP A 214 -10.94 0.06 -5.51
N ARG A 215 -10.97 1.31 -5.98
CA ARG A 215 -9.90 2.29 -5.69
C ARG A 215 -9.94 2.74 -4.22
N HIS A 216 -11.09 2.59 -3.56
CA HIS A 216 -11.29 2.90 -2.15
C HIS A 216 -12.11 1.78 -1.48
N PRO A 217 -11.48 0.63 -1.19
CA PRO A 217 -12.17 -0.51 -0.60
C PRO A 217 -12.69 -0.15 0.80
N THR A 218 -14.01 -0.13 0.94
CA THR A 218 -14.72 0.12 2.22
C THR A 218 -15.04 -1.18 2.96
N ASP A 219 -14.78 -2.34 2.35
CA ASP A 219 -14.97 -3.67 2.95
C ASP A 219 -13.91 -4.01 4.01
N THR A 220 -12.83 -3.25 4.06
CA THR A 220 -11.83 -3.25 5.14
C THR A 220 -12.34 -2.63 6.44
N VAL A 221 -13.38 -1.78 6.36
CA VAL A 221 -13.94 -1.06 7.53
C VAL A 221 -14.86 -1.95 8.37
N ARG A 222 -15.21 -3.15 7.88
CA ARG A 222 -16.08 -4.07 8.62
C ARG A 222 -15.24 -5.00 9.50
N TYR A 223 -15.31 -4.76 10.80
CA TYR A 223 -14.61 -5.47 11.88
C TYR A 223 -13.13 -5.10 12.01
N ASN A 224 -12.86 -3.86 12.46
CA ASN A 224 -11.55 -3.46 12.94
C ASN A 224 -11.29 -4.15 14.30
N TYR A 225 -10.84 -5.41 14.28
CA TYR A 225 -10.53 -6.19 15.49
C TYR A 225 -9.35 -5.64 16.29
N LEU A 226 -8.67 -4.62 15.78
CA LEU A 226 -7.60 -3.91 16.46
C LEU A 226 -8.13 -2.80 17.40
N ASP A 227 -9.42 -2.43 17.29
CA ASP A 227 -10.08 -1.45 18.16
C ASP A 227 -11.04 -2.11 19.18
N ASN A 228 -11.05 -3.43 19.30
CA ASN A 228 -11.81 -4.09 20.35
C ASN A 228 -11.04 -3.97 21.67
N SER A 229 -11.52 -3.10 22.57
CA SER A 229 -11.09 -3.08 23.98
C SER A 229 -11.25 -4.48 24.59
N ASP A 230 -10.29 -4.87 25.44
CA ASP A 230 -10.26 -6.16 26.13
C ASP A 230 -11.62 -6.45 26.81
N PRO A 231 -12.20 -7.65 26.68
CA PRO A 231 -13.46 -8.00 27.35
C PRO A 231 -13.50 -7.68 28.85
N LEU A 232 -12.33 -7.69 29.51
CA LEU A 232 -12.20 -7.33 30.93
C LEU A 232 -12.30 -5.82 31.17
N GLU A 233 -11.90 -4.99 30.21
CA GLU A 233 -12.07 -3.54 30.27
C GLU A 233 -13.52 -3.13 29.99
N GLN A 234 -14.20 -3.82 29.07
CA GLN A 234 -15.63 -3.62 28.80
C GLN A 234 -16.51 -3.95 30.01
N ALA A 235 -16.18 -5.00 30.77
CA ALA A 235 -16.90 -5.37 31.98
C ALA A 235 -16.71 -4.41 33.16
N ARG A 236 -15.65 -3.57 33.13
CA ARG A 236 -15.38 -2.56 34.17
C ARG A 236 -16.07 -1.21 33.90
N GLN A 237 -16.56 -0.99 32.69
CA GLN A 237 -17.23 0.26 32.28
C GLN A 237 -18.76 0.14 32.25
N ALA A 238 -19.32 -1.04 32.55
CA ALA A 238 -20.76 -1.31 32.62
C ALA A 238 -21.28 -1.25 34.06
#